data_AF-A0A7J6IST1-F1
#
_entry.id   AF-A0A7J6IST1-F1
#
_cell.length_a   1.000
_cell.length_b   1.000
_cell.length_c   1.000
_cell.angle_alpha   90.00
_cell.angle_beta   90.00
_cell.angle_gamma   90.00
#
_symmetry.space_group_name_H-M   'P 1'
#
loop_
_entity.id
_entity.type
_entity.pdbx_description
1 polymer ?
#
loop_
_entity_poly.entity_id
_entity_poly.type
_entity_poly.pdbx_seq_one_letter_code
_entity_poly.pdbx_strand_id
1 'polypeptide(L)'
;MVRLLFSSRYGAQSTPVLAAAAFITLTVVYLLRFNGHITPFSSAEFSFRTSTTSGLNLDAINKTAQYFVDYPLGPPYKKIFGELGERTKILRSWIEALEERTPKGQRLVGAERDFLAEQIERVAASLYPFLQSPPRDPHSRSPLADLRRSFGSAEPPVRQPQQQQLPVVPVVEDSVDAVAGAPAAAADAISRRQADDGIYKPKNAGIVIPTGSGTLRFACHLVASLTRVHRTTLPIQIVYAGDEDLSEEDRDTLVQAAATGDNGHIEFLDITTVFNDTTLRLAEGGWAIKPFAALGSRFEEVILLDADVVFMQAPEQLLQQRSYRDKGALLFHDRLLWKGQFPERHDWYHEMIKRPSEELSKSRVWTERYAEEGDSGIVVLNKGRLDVLMGLLHIGWQNTYAVRNSWTYRITYGDKETYWIGLEVTGSKYSFSRHYGGMVGWRFPIRGVQTDMTQVCSFVIAHVDEVDNLLWYNGGLLKNKMGNATEFEVPTHWMIDQQWVKGAKKKDMSCMVGTNVRELLDHEKNILGKSIEAAQDVDVSLELV
;
A
#
# COMPACT_ATOMS: atom_id res chain seq x y z
N MET A 1 -67.29 -51.05 12.34
CA MET A 1 -67.45 -50.64 13.76
C MET A 1 -66.78 -49.27 13.92
N VAL A 2 -67.61 -48.24 14.10
CA VAL A 2 -67.44 -46.93 14.77
C VAL A 2 -66.05 -46.24 14.85
N ARG A 3 -66.12 -44.94 14.53
CA ARG A 3 -65.16 -43.83 14.58
C ARG A 3 -65.19 -43.13 15.96
N LEU A 4 -64.15 -42.35 16.28
CA LEU A 4 -64.09 -41.20 17.23
C LEU A 4 -63.96 -41.48 18.76
N LEU A 5 -62.91 -40.95 19.41
CA LEU A 5 -62.92 -39.61 20.06
C LEU A 5 -61.56 -39.20 20.65
N PHE A 6 -61.36 -37.88 20.65
CA PHE A 6 -60.22 -37.07 21.08
C PHE A 6 -60.01 -37.00 22.60
N SER A 7 -58.78 -36.73 23.05
CA SER A 7 -58.44 -35.56 23.91
C SER A 7 -56.93 -35.43 24.17
N SER A 8 -56.43 -34.20 24.06
CA SER A 8 -55.13 -33.71 24.53
C SER A 8 -55.14 -33.42 26.04
N ARG A 9 -53.97 -33.45 26.71
CA ARG A 9 -53.46 -32.47 27.71
C ARG A 9 -52.26 -33.02 28.53
N TYR A 10 -51.45 -32.07 29.00
CA TYR A 10 -50.22 -32.11 29.83
C TYR A 10 -48.89 -32.05 29.06
N GLY A 11 -48.07 -30.99 29.18
CA GLY A 11 -48.21 -29.79 30.00
C GLY A 11 -47.00 -28.87 29.84
N ALA A 12 -47.25 -27.65 29.38
CA ALA A 12 -46.33 -26.51 29.47
C ALA A 12 -46.14 -26.13 30.94
N GLN A 13 -45.01 -26.50 31.54
CA GLN A 13 -44.60 -26.01 32.87
C GLN A 13 -43.10 -25.73 33.01
N SER A 14 -42.28 -25.91 31.97
CA SER A 14 -40.83 -25.69 32.06
C SER A 14 -40.37 -24.27 31.69
N THR A 15 -41.15 -23.52 30.91
CA THR A 15 -40.79 -22.14 30.50
C THR A 15 -40.90 -21.08 31.62
N PRO A 16 -41.94 -21.06 32.50
CA PRO A 16 -42.00 -20.06 33.56
C PRO A 16 -40.97 -20.33 34.67
N VAL A 17 -40.60 -21.59 34.91
CA VAL A 17 -39.56 -21.96 35.90
C VAL A 17 -38.17 -21.52 35.41
N LEU A 18 -37.87 -21.74 34.13
CA LEU A 18 -36.62 -21.26 33.52
C LEU A 18 -36.55 -19.73 33.45
N ALA A 19 -37.66 -19.06 33.14
CA ALA A 19 -37.75 -17.60 33.15
C ALA A 19 -37.59 -17.02 34.57
N ALA A 20 -38.22 -17.64 35.58
CA ALA A 20 -38.08 -17.24 36.99
C ALA A 20 -36.65 -17.47 37.49
N ALA A 21 -36.01 -18.59 37.15
CA ALA A 21 -34.63 -18.86 37.49
C ALA A 21 -33.67 -17.83 36.84
N ALA A 22 -33.87 -17.51 35.57
CA ALA A 22 -33.09 -16.47 34.88
C ALA A 22 -33.29 -15.08 35.50
N PHE A 23 -34.52 -14.73 35.87
CA PHE A 23 -34.84 -13.45 36.48
C PHE A 23 -34.24 -13.33 37.90
N ILE A 24 -34.33 -14.39 38.71
CA ILE A 24 -33.68 -14.43 40.04
C ILE A 24 -32.17 -14.32 39.88
N THR A 25 -31.58 -15.04 38.93
CA THR A 25 -30.12 -14.99 38.69
C THR A 25 -29.67 -13.60 38.26
N LEU A 26 -30.39 -12.96 37.33
CA LEU A 26 -30.10 -11.58 36.89
C LEU A 26 -30.31 -10.56 38.01
N THR A 27 -31.32 -10.75 38.85
CA THR A 27 -31.59 -9.87 40.00
C THR A 27 -30.51 -10.01 41.08
N VAL A 28 -30.05 -11.23 41.36
CA VAL A 28 -28.94 -11.48 42.29
C VAL A 28 -27.65 -10.87 41.75
N VAL A 29 -27.34 -11.04 40.45
CA VAL A 29 -26.18 -10.41 39.81
C VAL A 29 -26.28 -8.88 39.85
N TYR A 30 -27.47 -8.32 39.64
CA TYR A 30 -27.72 -6.87 39.72
C TYR A 30 -27.53 -6.34 41.15
N LEU A 31 -28.07 -7.03 42.17
CA LEU A 31 -27.93 -6.64 43.57
C LEU A 31 -26.48 -6.78 44.06
N LEU A 32 -25.78 -7.84 43.65
CA LEU A 32 -24.36 -8.01 43.93
C LEU A 32 -23.48 -6.96 43.22
N ARG A 33 -23.89 -6.48 42.04
CA ARG A 33 -23.26 -5.31 41.39
C ARG A 33 -23.56 -4.01 42.13
N PHE A 34 -24.82 -3.78 42.51
CA PHE A 34 -25.25 -2.55 43.18
C PHE A 34 -24.59 -2.38 44.55
N ASN A 35 -24.40 -3.48 45.28
CA ASN A 35 -23.73 -3.50 46.58
C ASN A 35 -22.19 -3.64 46.48
N GLY A 36 -21.60 -3.53 45.28
CA GLY A 36 -20.15 -3.52 45.09
C GLY A 36 -19.44 -4.86 45.28
N HIS A 37 -20.16 -5.98 45.36
CA HIS A 37 -19.59 -7.32 45.53
C HIS A 37 -19.15 -7.98 44.21
N ILE A 38 -19.58 -7.47 43.06
CA ILE A 38 -19.14 -7.91 41.72
C ILE A 38 -18.69 -6.68 40.93
N THR A 39 -17.39 -6.59 40.64
CA THR A 39 -16.86 -5.62 39.66
C THR A 39 -17.29 -6.01 38.25
N PRO A 40 -17.54 -5.05 37.33
CA PRO A 40 -17.81 -5.40 35.95
C PRO A 40 -16.65 -6.24 35.41
N PHE A 41 -16.96 -7.30 34.65
CA PHE A 41 -16.00 -7.80 33.67
C PHE A 41 -15.70 -6.63 32.74
N SER A 42 -14.62 -5.90 33.01
CA SER A 42 -13.91 -5.25 31.93
C SER A 42 -13.61 -6.38 30.97
N SER A 43 -14.07 -6.25 29.72
CA SER A 43 -13.46 -6.98 28.62
C SER A 43 -11.97 -6.99 28.89
N ALA A 44 -11.37 -8.17 28.97
CA ALA A 44 -9.93 -8.27 29.09
C ALA A 44 -9.36 -7.48 27.92
N GLU A 45 -8.93 -6.25 28.17
CA GLU A 45 -7.84 -5.68 27.43
C GLU A 45 -6.72 -6.68 27.70
N PHE A 46 -6.50 -7.57 26.74
CA PHE A 46 -5.22 -8.24 26.59
C PHE A 46 -4.22 -7.15 26.17
N SER A 47 -3.99 -6.21 27.07
CA SER A 47 -2.76 -5.46 27.14
C SER A 47 -1.71 -6.51 27.47
N PHE A 48 -0.82 -6.80 26.53
CA PHE A 48 0.50 -7.25 26.88
C PHE A 48 1.10 -6.13 27.75
N ARG A 49 0.77 -6.14 29.05
CA ARG A 49 1.63 -5.52 30.04
C ARG A 49 2.96 -6.22 29.84
N THR A 50 3.93 -5.47 29.36
CA THR A 50 5.34 -5.83 29.34
C THR A 50 5.71 -6.18 30.78
N SER A 51 5.62 -7.47 31.10
CA SER A 51 6.09 -8.02 32.36
C SER A 51 7.58 -7.78 32.42
N THR A 52 7.99 -6.86 33.28
CA THR A 52 9.36 -6.64 33.67
C THR A 52 9.81 -7.75 34.63
N THR A 53 9.82 -9.02 34.20
CA THR A 53 10.80 -10.07 34.60
C THR A 53 10.55 -11.44 33.90
N SER A 54 11.66 -12.05 33.48
CA SER A 54 11.92 -13.43 32.98
C SER A 54 11.30 -13.91 31.67
N GLY A 55 12.12 -13.96 30.61
CA GLY A 55 12.04 -14.91 29.47
C GLY A 55 10.83 -14.79 28.54
N LEU A 56 11.04 -14.88 27.22
CA LEU A 56 9.95 -15.25 26.33
C LEU A 56 9.46 -16.65 26.72
N ASN A 57 8.15 -16.85 26.83
CA ASN A 57 7.59 -18.17 27.09
C ASN A 57 7.66 -19.00 25.80
N LEU A 58 8.80 -19.67 25.58
CA LEU A 58 9.08 -20.44 24.37
C LEU A 58 8.07 -21.58 24.14
N ASP A 59 7.56 -22.20 25.21
CA ASP A 59 6.51 -23.22 25.11
C ASP A 59 5.19 -22.62 24.59
N ALA A 60 4.79 -21.46 25.08
CA ALA A 60 3.61 -20.75 24.58
C ALA A 60 3.77 -20.33 23.10
N ILE A 61 4.97 -19.85 22.71
CA ILE A 61 5.29 -19.53 21.32
C ILE A 61 5.20 -20.78 20.46
N ASN A 62 5.83 -21.88 20.87
CA ASN A 62 5.79 -23.15 20.15
C ASN A 62 4.34 -23.63 19.93
N LYS A 63 3.53 -23.64 20.99
CA LYS A 63 2.12 -24.05 20.92
C LYS A 63 1.30 -23.14 20.02
N THR A 64 1.55 -21.83 20.06
CA THR A 64 0.86 -20.87 19.20
C THR A 64 1.26 -21.04 17.74
N ALA A 65 2.55 -21.20 17.47
CA ALA A 65 3.08 -21.43 16.13
C ALA A 65 2.54 -22.74 15.54
N GLN A 66 2.56 -23.81 16.34
CA GLN A 66 1.99 -25.10 15.98
C GLN A 66 0.50 -24.97 15.65
N TYR A 67 -0.28 -24.25 16.48
CA TYR A 67 -1.70 -24.00 16.21
C TYR A 67 -1.93 -23.25 14.90
N PHE A 68 -1.16 -22.20 14.61
CA PHE A 68 -1.32 -21.47 13.34
C PHE A 68 -1.00 -22.32 12.12
N VAL A 69 0.00 -23.21 12.23
CA VAL A 69 0.41 -24.11 11.15
C VAL A 69 -0.57 -25.27 10.96
N ASP A 70 -1.09 -25.84 12.05
CA ASP A 70 -2.05 -26.96 12.00
C ASP A 70 -3.44 -26.51 11.56
N TYR A 71 -3.77 -25.25 11.80
CA TYR A 71 -5.05 -24.63 11.44
C TYR A 71 -4.83 -23.40 10.54
N PRO A 72 -4.35 -23.61 9.29
CA PRO A 72 -4.10 -22.52 8.36
C PRO A 72 -5.41 -21.84 7.95
N LEU A 73 -5.33 -20.53 7.70
CA LEU A 73 -6.48 -19.74 7.28
C LEU A 73 -6.78 -19.99 5.79
N GLY A 74 -8.01 -20.39 5.49
CA GLY A 74 -8.46 -20.75 4.14
C GLY A 74 -9.90 -20.31 3.85
N PRO A 75 -10.48 -20.74 2.72
CA PRO A 75 -11.83 -20.36 2.33
C PRO A 75 -12.89 -20.83 3.35
N PRO A 76 -14.01 -20.09 3.54
CA PRO A 76 -14.40 -18.88 2.82
C PRO A 76 -13.65 -17.62 3.30
N TYR A 77 -12.86 -17.02 2.40
CA TYR A 77 -11.90 -15.96 2.74
C TYR A 77 -12.54 -14.73 3.39
N LYS A 78 -13.78 -14.39 3.03
CA LYS A 78 -14.51 -13.23 3.57
C LYS A 78 -14.59 -13.16 5.10
N LYS A 79 -14.44 -14.30 5.80
CA LYS A 79 -14.58 -14.40 7.26
C LYS A 79 -13.25 -14.27 8.02
N ILE A 80 -12.11 -14.30 7.34
CA ILE A 80 -10.80 -14.50 7.98
C ILE A 80 -9.85 -13.31 7.85
N PHE A 81 -10.27 -12.18 7.25
CA PHE A 81 -9.42 -10.97 7.12
C PHE A 81 -9.01 -10.43 8.50
N GLY A 82 -9.97 -10.25 9.39
CA GLY A 82 -9.70 -9.79 10.76
C GLY A 82 -8.85 -10.79 11.55
N GLU A 83 -9.10 -12.10 11.40
CA GLU A 83 -8.33 -13.14 12.08
C GLU A 83 -6.88 -13.19 11.56
N LEU A 84 -6.67 -13.12 10.25
CA LEU A 84 -5.34 -13.02 9.66
C LEU A 84 -4.61 -11.78 10.21
N GLY A 85 -5.27 -10.62 10.26
CA GLY A 85 -4.74 -9.40 10.86
C GLY A 85 -4.27 -9.59 12.31
N GLU A 86 -5.06 -10.26 13.16
CA GLU A 86 -4.68 -10.55 14.56
C GLU A 86 -3.53 -11.58 14.66
N ARG A 87 -3.51 -12.62 13.82
CA ARG A 87 -2.37 -13.56 13.76
C ARG A 87 -1.09 -12.86 13.29
N THR A 88 -1.19 -11.91 12.37
CA THR A 88 -0.07 -11.08 11.90
C THR A 88 0.45 -10.15 13.00
N LYS A 89 -0.41 -9.60 13.87
CA LYS A 89 0.05 -8.83 15.05
C LYS A 89 0.87 -9.68 16.01
N ILE A 90 0.50 -10.95 16.19
CA ILE A 90 1.28 -11.89 17.01
C ILE A 90 2.64 -12.16 16.35
N LEU A 91 2.67 -12.48 15.05
CA LEU A 91 3.91 -12.65 14.29
C LEU A 91 4.83 -11.42 14.41
N ARG A 92 4.26 -10.22 14.25
CA ARG A 92 4.98 -8.95 14.44
C ARG A 92 5.63 -8.86 15.82
N SER A 93 4.89 -9.16 16.88
CA SER A 93 5.42 -9.10 18.26
C SER A 93 6.61 -10.03 18.47
N TRP A 94 6.65 -11.18 17.78
CA TRP A 94 7.76 -12.11 17.84
C TRP A 94 8.99 -11.57 17.11
N ILE A 95 8.80 -10.92 15.96
CA ILE A 95 9.88 -10.25 15.23
C ILE A 95 10.46 -9.10 16.08
N GLU A 96 9.60 -8.27 16.70
CA GLU A 96 10.03 -7.20 17.60
C GLU A 96 10.84 -7.75 18.78
N ALA A 97 10.40 -8.86 19.38
CA ALA A 97 11.12 -9.51 20.47
C ALA A 97 12.45 -10.15 20.01
N LEU A 98 12.53 -10.68 18.78
CA LEU A 98 13.76 -11.17 18.17
C LEU A 98 14.76 -10.03 17.95
N GLU A 99 14.29 -8.83 17.61
CA GLU A 99 15.13 -7.68 17.26
C GLU A 99 15.46 -6.77 18.45
N GLU A 100 14.84 -7.00 19.60
CA GLU A 100 15.03 -6.22 20.81
C GLU A 100 16.50 -6.21 21.27
N ARG A 101 17.03 -5.00 21.49
CA ARG A 101 18.38 -4.77 22.01
C ARG A 101 18.33 -4.22 23.42
N THR A 102 19.22 -4.71 24.26
CA THR A 102 19.51 -4.21 25.60
C THR A 102 20.86 -3.48 25.61
N PRO A 103 21.21 -2.72 26.67
CA PRO A 103 22.55 -2.14 26.80
C PRO A 103 23.71 -3.15 26.72
N LYS A 104 23.43 -4.46 26.94
CA LYS A 104 24.41 -5.55 26.87
C LYS A 104 24.47 -6.26 25.51
N GLY A 105 23.72 -5.79 24.51
CA GLY A 105 23.59 -6.43 23.20
C GLY A 105 22.17 -6.94 22.92
N GLN A 106 22.02 -7.88 21.98
CA GLN A 106 20.72 -8.48 21.67
C GLN A 106 20.11 -9.14 22.92
N ARG A 107 18.80 -8.98 23.11
CA ARG A 107 18.08 -9.59 24.24
C ARG A 107 18.08 -11.11 24.15
N LEU A 108 17.83 -11.64 22.95
CA LEU A 108 17.87 -13.06 22.65
C LEU A 108 19.15 -13.42 21.91
N VAL A 109 19.82 -14.48 22.35
CA VAL A 109 21.07 -15.00 21.79
C VAL A 109 21.05 -16.53 21.73
N GLY A 110 21.90 -17.11 20.89
CA GLY A 110 22.06 -18.56 20.77
C GLY A 110 20.75 -19.30 20.44
N ALA A 111 20.55 -20.46 21.06
CA ALA A 111 19.44 -21.36 20.75
C ALA A 111 18.04 -20.75 20.90
N GLU A 112 17.82 -19.83 21.85
CA GLU A 112 16.52 -19.17 22.02
C GLU A 112 16.20 -18.24 20.84
N ARG A 113 17.23 -17.55 20.32
CA ARG A 113 17.12 -16.69 19.15
C ARG A 113 16.82 -17.52 17.91
N ASP A 114 17.58 -18.60 17.70
CA ASP A 114 17.44 -19.48 16.54
C ASP A 114 16.06 -20.14 16.52
N PHE A 115 15.60 -20.61 17.69
CA PHE A 115 14.25 -21.15 17.85
C PHE A 115 13.17 -20.13 17.48
N LEU A 116 13.25 -18.90 17.97
CA LEU A 116 12.25 -17.88 17.67
C LEU A 116 12.27 -17.49 16.18
N ALA A 117 13.46 -17.36 15.58
CA ALA A 117 13.60 -17.09 14.16
C ALA A 117 12.95 -18.20 13.31
N GLU A 118 13.14 -19.47 13.66
CA GLU A 118 12.48 -20.59 12.97
C GLU A 118 10.95 -20.53 13.09
N GLN A 119 10.42 -20.23 14.29
CA GLN A 119 8.97 -20.11 14.47
C GLN A 119 8.37 -18.93 13.69
N ILE A 120 9.09 -17.81 13.61
CA ILE A 120 8.69 -16.65 12.80
C ILE A 120 8.55 -17.03 11.33
N GLU A 121 9.56 -17.68 10.75
CA GLU A 121 9.55 -18.08 9.34
C GLU A 121 8.44 -19.10 9.06
N ARG A 122 8.29 -20.10 9.94
CA ARG A 122 7.25 -21.13 9.84
C ARG A 122 5.84 -20.52 9.88
N VAL A 123 5.59 -19.59 10.80
CA VAL A 123 4.29 -18.91 10.89
C VAL A 123 4.07 -17.96 9.73
N ALA A 124 5.07 -17.18 9.33
CA ALA A 124 4.98 -16.27 8.19
C ALA A 124 4.60 -17.02 6.90
N ALA A 125 5.25 -18.15 6.63
CA ALA A 125 4.95 -19.02 5.50
C ALA A 125 3.52 -19.59 5.56
N SER A 126 3.01 -19.90 6.75
CA SER A 126 1.63 -20.39 6.94
C SER A 126 0.58 -19.30 6.71
N LEU A 127 0.81 -18.10 7.23
CA LEU A 127 -0.10 -16.96 7.08
C LEU A 127 -0.08 -16.38 5.66
N TYR A 128 1.08 -16.40 5.01
CA TYR A 128 1.32 -15.82 3.69
C TYR A 128 1.96 -16.85 2.75
N PRO A 129 1.17 -17.78 2.18
CA PRO A 129 1.70 -18.88 1.36
C PRO A 129 2.51 -18.43 0.14
N PHE A 130 2.32 -17.20 -0.35
CA PHE A 130 3.10 -16.65 -1.45
C PHE A 130 4.58 -16.37 -1.10
N LEU A 131 4.95 -16.43 0.19
CA LEU A 131 6.34 -16.40 0.63
C LEU A 131 7.03 -17.76 0.53
N GLN A 132 6.26 -18.86 0.38
CA GLN A 132 6.83 -20.21 0.33
C GLN A 132 7.55 -20.44 -1.01
N SER A 133 8.73 -21.05 -0.93
CA SER A 133 9.55 -21.44 -2.09
C SER A 133 9.71 -20.31 -3.13
N PRO A 134 10.31 -19.17 -2.72
CA PRO A 134 10.50 -18.04 -3.63
C PRO A 134 11.35 -18.48 -4.83
N PRO A 135 11.03 -18.10 -6.08
CA PRO A 135 11.73 -18.60 -7.27
C PRO A 135 13.24 -18.32 -7.28
N ARG A 136 13.69 -17.19 -6.72
CA ARG A 136 15.12 -16.85 -6.54
C ARG A 136 15.88 -17.78 -5.59
N ASP A 137 15.20 -18.35 -4.60
CA ASP A 137 15.79 -19.33 -3.68
C ASP A 137 14.72 -20.33 -3.20
N PRO A 138 14.42 -21.37 -4.00
CA PRO A 138 13.34 -22.32 -3.70
C PRO A 138 13.55 -23.13 -2.42
N HIS A 139 14.79 -23.16 -1.91
CA HIS A 139 15.19 -23.92 -0.72
C HIS A 139 15.41 -23.03 0.50
N SER A 140 15.12 -21.73 0.41
CA SER A 140 15.22 -20.81 1.53
C SER A 140 14.43 -21.35 2.73
N ARG A 141 15.11 -21.38 3.89
CA ARG A 141 14.50 -21.67 5.19
C ARG A 141 14.03 -20.40 5.90
N SER A 142 14.30 -19.23 5.32
CA SER A 142 13.99 -17.93 5.91
C SER A 142 13.45 -16.92 4.89
N PRO A 143 12.39 -17.27 4.13
CA PRO A 143 11.91 -16.43 3.04
C PRO A 143 11.44 -15.04 3.49
N LEU A 144 10.89 -14.89 4.70
CA LEU A 144 10.52 -13.57 5.22
C LEU A 144 11.77 -12.74 5.53
N ALA A 145 12.77 -13.31 6.20
CA ALA A 145 14.03 -12.62 6.45
C ALA A 145 14.78 -12.28 5.15
N ASP A 146 14.73 -13.15 4.14
CA ASP A 146 15.35 -12.91 2.83
C ASP A 146 14.69 -11.74 2.10
N LEU A 147 13.35 -11.74 2.06
CA LEU A 147 12.58 -10.61 1.54
C LEU A 147 12.93 -9.32 2.29
N ARG A 148 13.03 -9.36 3.63
CA ARG A 148 13.41 -8.18 4.42
C ARG A 148 14.82 -7.69 4.12
N ARG A 149 15.76 -8.60 3.86
CA ARG A 149 17.13 -8.24 3.46
C ARG A 149 17.18 -7.62 2.06
N SER A 150 16.31 -8.03 1.14
CA SER A 150 16.36 -7.59 -0.26
C SER A 150 16.11 -6.09 -0.47
N PHE A 151 15.54 -5.39 0.52
CA PHE A 151 15.32 -3.94 0.47
C PHE A 151 16.05 -3.16 1.57
N GLY A 152 16.78 -3.84 2.46
CA GLY A 152 17.55 -3.22 3.54
C GLY A 152 18.94 -2.70 3.11
N SER A 153 19.45 -3.12 1.95
CA SER A 153 20.70 -2.62 1.37
C SER A 153 20.41 -1.52 0.35
N ALA A 154 21.09 -0.37 0.45
CA ALA A 154 20.94 0.74 -0.48
C ALA A 154 21.53 0.46 -1.88
N GLU A 155 22.37 -0.57 -2.01
CA GLU A 155 22.99 -0.96 -3.28
C GLU A 155 22.11 -1.95 -4.07
N PRO A 156 22.01 -1.80 -5.41
CA PRO A 156 21.35 -2.79 -6.25
C PRO A 156 22.06 -4.15 -6.12
N PRO A 157 21.32 -5.27 -6.04
CA PRO A 157 21.94 -6.58 -5.98
C PRO A 157 22.82 -6.79 -7.22
N VAL A 158 24.07 -7.19 -6.99
CA VAL A 158 25.03 -7.51 -8.06
C VAL A 158 24.40 -8.56 -8.97
N ARG A 159 24.15 -8.21 -10.25
CA ARG A 159 23.81 -9.20 -11.30
C ARG A 159 24.90 -10.27 -11.26
N GLN A 160 24.55 -11.51 -10.94
CA GLN A 160 25.45 -12.62 -11.27
C GLN A 160 25.53 -12.68 -12.81
N PRO A 161 26.73 -12.53 -13.40
CA PRO A 161 26.86 -12.68 -14.84
C PRO A 161 26.49 -14.11 -15.22
N GLN A 162 25.56 -14.29 -16.15
CA GLN A 162 25.54 -15.50 -16.95
C GLN A 162 26.94 -15.64 -17.58
N GLN A 163 27.58 -16.79 -17.37
CA GLN A 163 28.93 -17.06 -17.84
C GLN A 163 29.02 -16.95 -19.36
N GLN A 164 29.46 -15.80 -19.85
CA GLN A 164 30.06 -15.67 -21.18
C GLN A 164 31.57 -15.54 -20.96
N GLN A 165 32.28 -16.64 -21.22
CA GLN A 165 33.74 -16.68 -21.24
C GLN A 165 34.25 -15.86 -22.44
N LEU A 166 34.97 -14.78 -22.16
CA LEU A 166 35.88 -14.14 -23.11
C LEU A 166 37.27 -13.99 -22.45
N PRO A 167 38.36 -14.07 -23.24
CA PRO A 167 39.68 -14.44 -22.74
C PRO A 167 40.45 -13.29 -22.08
N VAL A 168 41.19 -13.65 -21.04
CA VAL A 168 42.05 -12.78 -20.20
C VAL A 168 43.27 -12.29 -20.99
N VAL A 169 43.51 -10.97 -20.97
CA VAL A 169 44.79 -10.35 -21.33
C VAL A 169 45.41 -9.76 -20.04
N PRO A 170 46.69 -10.00 -19.74
CA PRO A 170 47.31 -9.52 -18.51
C PRO A 170 47.74 -8.05 -18.65
N VAL A 171 47.37 -7.22 -17.67
CA VAL A 171 47.87 -5.85 -17.53
C VAL A 171 48.95 -5.84 -16.45
N VAL A 172 50.06 -5.20 -16.78
CA VAL A 172 51.28 -5.04 -15.97
C VAL A 172 51.05 -3.95 -14.91
N GLU A 173 51.44 -4.23 -13.67
CA GLU A 173 51.46 -3.29 -12.55
C GLU A 173 52.61 -2.29 -12.73
N ASP A 174 52.33 -1.00 -12.49
CA ASP A 174 53.38 -0.02 -12.17
C ASP A 174 53.01 0.71 -10.87
N SER A 175 53.96 0.64 -9.95
CA SER A 175 54.02 1.23 -8.62
C SER A 175 54.34 2.72 -8.66
N VAL A 176 53.75 3.52 -7.75
CA VAL A 176 54.38 4.76 -7.27
C VAL A 176 54.03 5.04 -5.81
N ASP A 177 55.08 5.37 -5.07
CA ASP A 177 55.18 5.47 -3.62
C ASP A 177 54.48 6.67 -2.98
N ALA A 178 54.14 6.47 -1.71
CA ALA A 178 53.60 7.44 -0.78
C ALA A 178 54.66 8.40 -0.22
N VAL A 179 54.24 9.65 0.08
CA VAL A 179 54.92 10.53 1.03
C VAL A 179 53.89 11.14 1.97
N ALA A 180 54.14 11.02 3.27
CA ALA A 180 53.27 11.39 4.38
C ALA A 180 53.63 12.77 5.00
N GLY A 181 52.62 13.41 5.62
CA GLY A 181 52.82 14.09 6.92
C GLY A 181 52.30 15.53 7.08
N ALA A 182 51.14 15.70 7.73
CA ALA A 182 50.82 16.77 8.71
C ALA A 182 49.39 16.56 9.31
N PRO A 183 49.10 16.99 10.56
CA PRO A 183 48.20 16.28 11.48
C PRO A 183 46.70 16.62 11.36
N ALA A 184 45.88 15.56 11.34
CA ALA A 184 44.43 15.55 11.18
C ALA A 184 43.60 15.87 12.45
N ALA A 185 44.13 16.64 13.41
CA ALA A 185 43.50 16.79 14.74
C ALA A 185 42.73 18.11 14.97
N ALA A 186 42.70 19.04 14.00
CA ALA A 186 42.00 20.33 14.15
C ALA A 186 40.87 20.58 13.13
N ALA A 187 40.75 19.75 12.09
CA ALA A 187 39.68 19.86 11.08
C ALA A 187 38.38 19.16 11.51
N ASP A 188 38.45 18.26 12.50
CA ASP A 188 37.35 17.36 12.87
C ASP A 188 36.30 18.00 13.81
N ALA A 189 36.60 19.18 14.37
CA ALA A 189 35.73 19.89 15.31
C ALA A 189 34.89 21.01 14.65
N ILE A 190 35.15 21.36 13.38
CA ILE A 190 34.45 22.44 12.66
C ILE A 190 33.40 21.90 11.67
N SER A 191 33.44 20.59 11.34
CA SER A 191 32.47 19.96 10.43
C SER A 191 31.19 19.43 11.11
N ARG A 192 31.07 19.51 12.45
CA ARG A 192 29.89 19.03 13.20
C ARG A 192 28.88 20.12 13.55
N ARG A 193 28.60 21.01 12.60
CA ARG A 193 27.34 21.75 12.53
C ARG A 193 26.90 21.83 11.08
N GLN A 194 26.61 20.67 10.50
CA GLN A 194 25.65 20.63 9.39
C GLN A 194 24.35 21.18 9.95
N ALA A 195 23.96 22.37 9.48
CA ALA A 195 22.63 22.87 9.67
C ALA A 195 21.68 21.79 9.15
N ASP A 196 20.85 21.24 10.05
CA ASP A 196 19.70 20.45 9.65
C ASP A 196 18.81 21.37 8.82
N ASP A 197 18.81 21.19 7.50
CA ASP A 197 18.03 21.97 6.54
C ASP A 197 16.53 21.66 6.66
N GLY A 198 16.13 20.75 7.55
CA GLY A 198 14.75 20.32 7.78
C GLY A 198 14.22 19.40 6.68
N ILE A 199 15.02 19.09 5.66
CA ILE A 199 14.65 18.26 4.52
C ILE A 199 14.86 16.79 4.88
N TYR A 200 13.81 15.99 4.75
CA TYR A 200 13.92 14.56 4.98
C TYR A 200 14.75 13.90 3.88
N LYS A 201 15.81 13.16 4.28
CA LYS A 201 16.69 12.43 3.36
C LYS A 201 16.41 10.94 3.50
N PRO A 202 15.70 10.31 2.55
CA PRO A 202 15.43 8.88 2.59
C PRO A 202 16.73 8.08 2.42
N LYS A 203 16.81 6.90 3.04
CA LYS A 203 18.00 6.03 2.91
C LYS A 203 18.02 5.26 1.60
N ASN A 204 16.88 4.68 1.24
CA ASN A 204 16.70 3.83 0.06
C ASN A 204 15.27 4.01 -0.47
N ALA A 205 15.02 5.16 -1.11
CA ALA A 205 13.74 5.47 -1.74
C ALA A 205 13.80 5.26 -3.25
N GLY A 206 12.67 4.83 -3.82
CA GLY A 206 12.53 4.71 -5.27
C GLY A 206 11.08 4.72 -5.73
N ILE A 207 10.92 5.04 -7.00
CA ILE A 207 9.65 5.01 -7.71
C ILE A 207 9.45 3.61 -8.27
N VAL A 208 8.27 3.02 -8.09
CA VAL A 208 7.92 1.68 -8.58
C VAL A 208 6.72 1.80 -9.51
N ILE A 209 6.89 1.41 -10.77
CA ILE A 209 5.85 1.50 -11.80
C ILE A 209 5.56 0.09 -12.32
N PRO A 210 4.51 -0.58 -11.82
CA PRO A 210 4.00 -1.79 -12.45
C PRO A 210 3.37 -1.46 -13.80
N THR A 211 3.83 -2.11 -14.88
CA THR A 211 3.29 -1.91 -16.23
C THR A 211 3.49 -3.16 -17.08
N GLY A 212 2.64 -3.32 -18.10
CA GLY A 212 2.81 -4.29 -19.18
C GLY A 212 2.60 -3.62 -20.54
N SER A 213 2.64 -4.39 -21.63
CA SER A 213 2.50 -3.87 -23.01
C SER A 213 1.22 -3.07 -23.21
N GLY A 214 0.12 -3.45 -22.54
CA GLY A 214 -1.17 -2.75 -22.62
C GLY A 214 -1.19 -1.34 -22.01
N THR A 215 -0.21 -1.01 -21.17
CA THR A 215 -0.06 0.32 -20.53
C THR A 215 1.26 1.00 -20.91
N LEU A 216 2.05 0.41 -21.80
CA LEU A 216 3.38 0.85 -22.19
C LEU A 216 3.42 2.33 -22.55
N ARG A 217 2.51 2.78 -23.42
CA ARG A 217 2.46 4.17 -23.88
C ARG A 217 2.36 5.17 -22.72
N PHE A 218 1.48 4.90 -21.75
CA PHE A 218 1.32 5.79 -20.60
C PHE A 218 2.53 5.70 -19.67
N ALA A 219 3.11 4.51 -19.47
CA ALA A 219 4.35 4.36 -18.72
C ALA A 219 5.50 5.15 -19.36
N CYS A 220 5.62 5.17 -20.70
CA CYS A 220 6.56 6.01 -21.43
C CYS A 220 6.31 7.51 -21.19
N HIS A 221 5.05 7.96 -21.20
CA HIS A 221 4.70 9.36 -20.88
C HIS A 221 5.12 9.73 -19.45
N LEU A 222 4.82 8.86 -18.47
CA LEU A 222 5.17 9.06 -17.08
C LEU A 222 6.69 9.09 -16.88
N VAL A 223 7.41 8.13 -17.44
CA VAL A 223 8.89 8.08 -17.41
C VAL A 223 9.48 9.35 -17.99
N ALA A 224 9.05 9.76 -19.18
CA ALA A 224 9.53 10.99 -19.83
C ALA A 224 9.24 12.22 -18.96
N SER A 225 8.05 12.33 -18.37
CA SER A 225 7.71 13.42 -17.48
C SER A 225 8.57 13.42 -16.21
N LEU A 226 8.83 12.26 -15.61
CA LEU A 226 9.65 12.13 -14.40
C LEU A 226 11.10 12.54 -14.66
N THR A 227 11.72 12.07 -15.75
CA THR A 227 13.16 12.26 -16.00
C THR A 227 13.47 13.57 -16.74
N ARG A 228 12.61 13.99 -17.68
CA ARG A 228 12.86 15.18 -18.53
C ARG A 228 12.31 16.46 -17.89
N VAL A 229 11.10 16.41 -17.31
CA VAL A 229 10.40 17.58 -16.77
C VAL A 229 10.69 17.77 -15.29
N HIS A 230 10.38 16.77 -14.46
CA HIS A 230 10.61 16.82 -13.01
C HIS A 230 12.06 16.59 -12.62
N ARG A 231 12.83 15.93 -13.49
CA ARG A 231 14.26 15.62 -13.27
C ARG A 231 14.48 14.92 -11.92
N THR A 232 13.61 13.96 -11.63
CA THR A 232 13.70 13.16 -10.41
C THR A 232 15.08 12.55 -10.26
N THR A 233 15.58 12.53 -9.02
CA THR A 233 16.82 11.82 -8.68
C THR A 233 16.53 10.42 -8.12
N LEU A 234 15.27 10.14 -7.81
CA LEU A 234 14.88 8.82 -7.33
C LEU A 234 15.03 7.79 -8.46
N PRO A 235 15.62 6.61 -8.18
CA PRO A 235 15.61 5.50 -9.13
C PRO A 235 14.18 5.07 -9.44
N ILE A 236 13.95 4.62 -10.68
CA ILE A 236 12.66 4.18 -11.19
C ILE A 236 12.76 2.68 -11.50
N GLN A 237 12.04 1.85 -10.74
CA GLN A 237 11.94 0.42 -11.01
C GLN A 237 10.63 0.11 -11.73
N ILE A 238 10.75 -0.31 -12.98
CA ILE A 238 9.65 -0.87 -13.76
C ILE A 238 9.45 -2.32 -13.35
N VAL A 239 8.22 -2.67 -12.94
CA VAL A 239 7.89 -4.02 -12.49
C VAL A 239 6.89 -4.66 -13.45
N TYR A 240 7.15 -5.90 -13.85
CA TYR A 240 6.34 -6.64 -14.82
C TYR A 240 6.34 -8.13 -14.46
N ALA A 241 5.44 -8.92 -15.05
CA ALA A 241 5.30 -10.36 -14.76
C ALA A 241 5.64 -11.23 -15.99
N GLY A 242 6.94 -11.44 -16.22
CA GLY A 242 7.47 -12.21 -17.34
C GLY A 242 7.43 -11.47 -18.69
N ASP A 243 8.17 -11.99 -19.67
CA ASP A 243 8.35 -11.32 -20.98
C ASP A 243 7.04 -11.21 -21.81
N GLU A 244 6.04 -12.04 -21.51
CA GLU A 244 4.71 -11.96 -22.13
C GLU A 244 3.88 -10.78 -21.61
N ASP A 245 4.18 -10.29 -20.40
CA ASP A 245 3.54 -9.09 -19.83
C ASP A 245 4.24 -7.80 -20.30
N LEU A 246 5.58 -7.83 -20.40
CA LEU A 246 6.38 -6.72 -20.92
C LEU A 246 7.63 -7.26 -21.62
N SER A 247 7.66 -7.17 -22.96
CA SER A 247 8.74 -7.74 -23.78
C SER A 247 10.08 -7.00 -23.61
N GLU A 248 11.18 -7.59 -24.11
CA GLU A 248 12.48 -6.90 -24.12
C GLU A 248 12.44 -5.61 -24.96
N GLU A 249 11.75 -5.63 -26.09
CA GLU A 249 11.53 -4.45 -26.94
C GLU A 249 10.77 -3.35 -26.19
N ASP A 250 9.67 -3.70 -25.50
CA ASP A 250 8.92 -2.73 -24.70
C ASP A 250 9.75 -2.13 -23.56
N ARG A 251 10.65 -2.92 -22.96
CA ARG A 251 11.60 -2.43 -21.95
C ARG A 251 12.60 -1.45 -22.56
N ASP A 252 13.12 -1.74 -23.75
CA ASP A 252 14.00 -0.82 -24.47
C ASP A 252 13.27 0.48 -24.83
N THR A 253 12.00 0.41 -25.22
CA THR A 253 11.14 1.60 -25.46
C THR A 253 11.01 2.47 -24.21
N LEU A 254 10.86 1.87 -23.01
CA LEU A 254 10.83 2.64 -21.75
C LEU A 254 12.17 3.32 -21.45
N VAL A 255 13.30 2.66 -21.72
CA VAL A 255 14.62 3.28 -21.58
C VAL A 255 14.79 4.45 -22.55
N GLN A 256 14.34 4.29 -23.80
CA GLN A 256 14.41 5.35 -24.81
C GLN A 256 13.48 6.54 -24.49
N ALA A 257 12.35 6.31 -23.82
CA ALA A 257 11.46 7.38 -23.37
C ALA A 257 12.08 8.27 -22.28
N ALA A 258 13.06 7.78 -21.53
CA ALA A 258 13.71 8.54 -20.46
C ALA A 258 14.57 9.70 -20.98
N ALA A 259 15.09 10.51 -20.05
CA ALA A 259 16.10 11.52 -20.36
C ALA A 259 17.48 10.84 -20.48
N THR A 260 18.35 11.36 -21.33
CA THR A 260 19.76 10.97 -21.35
C THR A 260 20.51 11.65 -20.19
N GLY A 261 21.21 10.88 -19.35
CA GLY A 261 22.00 11.39 -18.23
C GLY A 261 21.73 10.69 -16.89
N ASP A 262 22.15 11.31 -15.79
CA ASP A 262 22.12 10.70 -14.44
C ASP A 262 20.76 10.81 -13.71
N ASN A 263 19.75 11.44 -14.31
CA ASN A 263 18.44 11.63 -13.68
C ASN A 263 17.58 10.36 -13.79
N GLY A 264 17.09 9.87 -12.66
CA GLY A 264 16.05 8.83 -12.61
C GLY A 264 16.44 7.52 -13.31
N HIS A 265 17.45 6.82 -12.76
CA HIS A 265 17.93 5.55 -13.30
C HIS A 265 16.80 4.52 -13.40
N ILE A 266 16.54 4.03 -14.62
CA ILE A 266 15.56 2.98 -14.88
C ILE A 266 16.17 1.62 -14.63
N GLU A 267 15.48 0.83 -13.82
CA GLU A 267 15.77 -0.58 -13.60
C GLU A 267 14.50 -1.42 -13.78
N PHE A 268 14.69 -2.71 -14.03
CA PHE A 268 13.61 -3.64 -14.35
C PHE A 268 13.56 -4.77 -13.34
N LEU A 269 12.37 -5.15 -12.92
CA LEU A 269 12.11 -6.27 -12.04
C LEU A 269 11.00 -7.15 -12.61
N ASP A 270 11.38 -8.33 -13.09
CA ASP A 270 10.43 -9.42 -13.31
C ASP A 270 9.98 -9.96 -11.94
N ILE A 271 8.73 -9.68 -11.59
CA ILE A 271 8.15 -10.04 -10.30
C ILE A 271 8.03 -11.56 -10.12
N THR A 272 7.97 -12.32 -11.22
CA THR A 272 7.90 -13.79 -11.20
C THR A 272 9.19 -14.42 -10.72
N THR A 273 10.30 -13.67 -10.71
CA THR A 273 11.54 -14.09 -10.07
C THR A 273 11.48 -13.99 -8.54
N VAL A 274 10.58 -13.15 -7.99
CA VAL A 274 10.44 -12.94 -6.54
C VAL A 274 9.33 -13.81 -5.97
N PHE A 275 8.19 -13.88 -6.65
CA PHE A 275 7.02 -14.62 -6.21
C PHE A 275 6.57 -15.65 -7.24
N ASN A 276 6.16 -16.84 -6.77
CA ASN A 276 5.69 -17.90 -7.66
C ASN A 276 4.33 -17.54 -8.27
N ASP A 277 4.35 -17.24 -9.58
CA ASP A 277 3.15 -16.77 -10.26
C ASP A 277 2.12 -17.86 -10.59
N THR A 278 2.46 -19.14 -10.41
CA THR A 278 1.53 -20.26 -10.63
C THR A 278 0.25 -20.12 -9.80
N THR A 279 0.37 -19.56 -8.59
CA THR A 279 -0.77 -19.36 -7.67
C THR A 279 -1.26 -17.92 -7.62
N LEU A 280 -0.40 -16.95 -7.95
CA LEU A 280 -0.73 -15.54 -7.90
C LEU A 280 -1.40 -15.04 -9.18
N ARG A 281 -1.05 -15.61 -10.34
CA ARG A 281 -1.59 -15.24 -11.66
C ARG A 281 -1.53 -13.72 -11.88
N LEU A 282 -0.37 -13.11 -11.68
CA LEU A 282 -0.11 -11.68 -11.74
C LEU A 282 -0.04 -11.19 -13.19
N ALA A 283 0.54 -11.96 -14.11
CA ALA A 283 0.62 -11.61 -15.53
C ALA A 283 -0.77 -11.34 -16.16
N GLU A 284 -1.81 -12.02 -15.64
CA GLU A 284 -3.21 -11.82 -16.03
C GLU A 284 -4.05 -11.19 -14.90
N GLY A 285 -3.39 -10.69 -13.86
CA GLY A 285 -4.01 -10.21 -12.63
C GLY A 285 -4.38 -8.73 -12.66
N GLY A 286 -3.98 -8.00 -13.72
CA GLY A 286 -4.17 -6.56 -13.85
C GLY A 286 -3.62 -5.82 -12.64
N TRP A 287 -4.47 -5.15 -11.87
CA TRP A 287 -4.08 -4.41 -10.65
C TRP A 287 -3.40 -5.26 -9.57
N ALA A 288 -3.58 -6.58 -9.60
CA ALA A 288 -3.05 -7.46 -8.55
C ALA A 288 -1.52 -7.39 -8.40
N ILE A 289 -0.79 -7.02 -9.46
CA ILE A 289 0.68 -6.89 -9.42
C ILE A 289 1.16 -5.77 -8.49
N LYS A 290 0.37 -4.70 -8.31
CA LYS A 290 0.77 -3.47 -7.60
C LYS A 290 1.31 -3.72 -6.18
N PRO A 291 0.61 -4.42 -5.26
CA PRO A 291 1.16 -4.74 -3.95
C PRO A 291 2.41 -5.61 -3.99
N PHE A 292 2.49 -6.55 -4.94
CA PHE A 292 3.68 -7.40 -5.09
C PHE A 292 4.86 -6.61 -5.65
N ALA A 293 4.64 -5.65 -6.53
CA ALA A 293 5.65 -4.71 -6.99
C ALA A 293 6.20 -3.89 -5.83
N ALA A 294 5.33 -3.34 -4.98
CA ALA A 294 5.77 -2.65 -3.76
C ALA A 294 6.51 -3.56 -2.78
N LEU A 295 6.07 -4.82 -2.63
CA LEU A 295 6.69 -5.78 -1.71
C LEU A 295 8.04 -6.28 -2.21
N GLY A 296 8.14 -6.67 -3.48
CA GLY A 296 9.30 -7.28 -4.12
C GLY A 296 10.35 -6.29 -4.61
N SER A 297 10.04 -4.99 -4.69
CA SER A 297 11.01 -3.97 -5.06
C SER A 297 12.19 -3.89 -4.09
N ARG A 298 13.33 -3.35 -4.53
CA ARG A 298 14.52 -3.23 -3.68
C ARG A 298 14.52 -2.00 -2.76
N PHE A 299 13.49 -1.18 -2.80
CA PHE A 299 13.44 0.09 -2.04
C PHE A 299 12.79 -0.11 -0.67
N GLU A 300 13.39 0.47 0.38
CA GLU A 300 12.78 0.54 1.71
C GLU A 300 11.58 1.49 1.71
N GLU A 301 11.71 2.60 0.98
CA GLU A 301 10.69 3.63 0.80
C GLU A 301 10.20 3.62 -0.65
N VAL A 302 8.96 3.22 -0.85
CA VAL A 302 8.37 2.97 -2.16
C VAL A 302 7.36 4.07 -2.48
N ILE A 303 7.53 4.73 -3.62
CA ILE A 303 6.48 5.51 -4.29
C ILE A 303 5.92 4.63 -5.41
N LEU A 304 4.83 3.92 -5.15
CA LEU A 304 4.14 3.07 -6.11
C LEU A 304 3.21 3.92 -6.97
N LEU A 305 3.30 3.80 -8.30
CA LEU A 305 2.53 4.63 -9.25
C LEU A 305 1.72 3.77 -10.24
N ASP A 306 0.53 4.24 -10.60
CA ASP A 306 -0.10 3.89 -11.87
C ASP A 306 0.70 4.44 -13.05
N ALA A 307 0.63 3.76 -14.20
CA ALA A 307 1.30 4.18 -15.43
C ALA A 307 0.79 5.52 -15.99
N ASP A 308 -0.42 5.95 -15.62
CA ASP A 308 -1.07 7.18 -16.10
C ASP A 308 -1.21 8.26 -15.01
N VAL A 309 -0.33 8.24 -14.01
CA VAL A 309 -0.14 9.34 -13.07
C VAL A 309 0.47 10.56 -13.78
N VAL A 310 0.01 11.76 -13.41
CA VAL A 310 0.63 13.02 -13.82
C VAL A 310 0.99 13.84 -12.59
N PHE A 311 2.25 14.24 -12.51
CA PHE A 311 2.79 15.04 -11.41
C PHE A 311 2.74 16.55 -11.71
N MET A 312 2.32 17.32 -10.71
CA MET A 312 2.36 18.78 -10.71
C MET A 312 3.53 19.35 -9.90
N GLN A 313 4.08 18.54 -9.00
CA GLN A 313 5.31 18.84 -8.26
C GLN A 313 6.28 17.66 -8.40
N ALA A 314 7.55 17.88 -8.02
CA ALA A 314 8.54 16.81 -8.01
C ALA A 314 8.09 15.63 -7.12
N PRO A 315 8.28 14.38 -7.55
CA PRO A 315 7.79 13.20 -6.83
C PRO A 315 8.40 13.07 -5.42
N GLU A 316 9.60 13.61 -5.18
CA GLU A 316 10.24 13.65 -3.87
C GLU A 316 9.39 14.36 -2.81
N GLN A 317 8.49 15.27 -3.20
CA GLN A 317 7.58 15.95 -2.27
C GLN A 317 6.67 14.99 -1.52
N LEU A 318 6.34 13.82 -2.11
CA LEU A 318 5.58 12.77 -1.43
C LEU A 318 6.28 12.26 -0.16
N LEU A 319 7.61 12.19 -0.17
CA LEU A 319 8.42 11.75 0.97
C LEU A 319 8.60 12.86 2.03
N GLN A 320 8.35 14.11 1.64
CA GLN A 320 8.45 15.26 2.56
C GLN A 320 7.18 15.48 3.38
N GLN A 321 6.03 14.97 2.93
CA GLN A 321 4.75 15.07 3.63
C GLN A 321 4.88 14.58 5.08
N ARG A 322 4.45 15.39 6.05
CA ARG A 322 4.49 14.98 7.47
C ARG A 322 3.69 13.71 7.74
N SER A 323 2.53 13.55 7.09
CA SER A 323 1.70 12.34 7.18
C SER A 323 2.48 11.07 6.86
N TYR A 324 3.30 11.10 5.79
CA TYR A 324 4.19 10.00 5.45
C TYR A 324 5.34 9.85 6.45
N ARG A 325 6.05 10.93 6.78
CA ARG A 325 7.21 10.86 7.70
C ARG A 325 6.83 10.34 9.08
N ASP A 326 5.65 10.67 9.57
CA ASP A 326 5.19 10.26 10.90
C ASP A 326 4.71 8.81 10.91
N LYS A 327 3.95 8.38 9.89
CA LYS A 327 3.28 7.07 9.90
C LYS A 327 4.00 6.01 9.07
N GLY A 328 4.70 6.41 8.01
CA GLY A 328 5.40 5.52 7.08
C GLY A 328 4.49 4.95 6.00
N ALA A 329 3.22 5.34 5.95
CA ALA A 329 2.30 4.99 4.89
C ALA A 329 1.39 6.19 4.59
N LEU A 330 1.42 6.67 3.36
CA LEU A 330 0.55 7.73 2.85
C LEU A 330 -0.30 7.20 1.70
N LEU A 331 -1.61 7.28 1.90
CA LEU A 331 -2.65 6.88 0.95
C LEU A 331 -3.42 8.12 0.48
N PHE A 332 -4.11 8.03 -0.65
CA PHE A 332 -4.93 9.12 -1.18
C PHE A 332 -6.40 8.72 -1.27
N HIS A 333 -7.29 9.67 -1.03
CA HIS A 333 -8.72 9.39 -0.98
C HIS A 333 -9.35 9.35 -2.39
N ASP A 334 -10.24 8.40 -2.68
CA ASP A 334 -11.08 8.43 -3.90
C ASP A 334 -12.15 9.54 -3.79
N ARG A 335 -13.12 9.54 -4.69
CA ARG A 335 -14.21 10.51 -4.79
C ARG A 335 -15.31 10.18 -3.79
N LEU A 336 -15.89 11.22 -3.20
CA LEU A 336 -17.10 11.10 -2.39
C LEU A 336 -18.35 10.92 -3.26
N LEU A 337 -18.55 9.69 -3.73
CA LEU A 337 -19.68 9.28 -4.56
C LEU A 337 -20.50 8.14 -3.91
N TRP A 338 -21.74 8.00 -4.39
CA TRP A 338 -22.58 6.81 -4.17
C TRP A 338 -22.82 6.42 -2.70
N LYS A 339 -23.07 7.41 -1.84
CA LYS A 339 -23.43 7.20 -0.42
C LYS A 339 -24.58 6.19 -0.29
N GLY A 340 -24.35 5.15 0.52
CA GLY A 340 -25.32 4.10 0.82
C GLY A 340 -25.52 3.02 -0.27
N GLN A 341 -24.80 3.06 -1.39
CA GLN A 341 -25.04 2.11 -2.49
C GLN A 341 -24.50 0.69 -2.26
N PHE A 342 -23.59 0.49 -1.31
CA PHE A 342 -22.94 -0.81 -1.08
C PHE A 342 -23.14 -1.31 0.38
N PRO A 343 -24.38 -1.50 0.85
CA PRO A 343 -24.65 -1.79 2.27
C PRO A 343 -23.91 -3.04 2.78
N GLU A 344 -23.92 -4.14 2.02
CA GLU A 344 -23.25 -5.40 2.39
C GLU A 344 -21.74 -5.25 2.59
N ARG A 345 -21.09 -4.42 1.76
CA ARG A 345 -19.66 -4.13 1.89
C ARG A 345 -19.35 -3.36 3.16
N HIS A 346 -20.18 -2.39 3.51
CA HIS A 346 -20.02 -1.62 4.75
C HIS A 346 -20.27 -2.48 5.99
N ASP A 347 -21.30 -3.32 5.95
CA ASP A 347 -21.58 -4.25 7.05
C ASP A 347 -20.38 -5.20 7.22
N TRP A 348 -19.81 -5.69 6.11
CA TRP A 348 -18.58 -6.49 6.14
C TRP A 348 -17.38 -5.76 6.76
N TYR A 349 -17.16 -4.47 6.44
CA TYR A 349 -16.09 -3.69 7.08
C TYR A 349 -16.24 -3.67 8.61
N HIS A 350 -17.44 -3.40 9.13
CA HIS A 350 -17.71 -3.40 10.58
C HIS A 350 -17.70 -4.80 11.21
N GLU A 351 -17.97 -5.84 10.41
CA GLU A 351 -17.83 -7.22 10.85
C GLU A 351 -16.36 -7.58 11.09
N MET A 352 -15.44 -7.18 10.22
CA MET A 352 -14.03 -7.56 10.34
C MET A 352 -13.19 -6.59 11.20
N ILE A 353 -13.52 -5.30 11.24
CA ILE A 353 -12.80 -4.29 12.03
C ILE A 353 -13.59 -3.98 13.30
N LYS A 354 -13.19 -4.60 14.42
CA LYS A 354 -13.85 -4.41 15.72
C LYS A 354 -13.34 -3.21 16.52
N ARG A 355 -12.12 -2.78 16.23
CA ARG A 355 -11.43 -1.70 16.94
C ARG A 355 -10.83 -0.76 15.88
N PRO A 356 -11.63 0.16 15.31
CA PRO A 356 -11.13 1.06 14.28
C PRO A 356 -10.06 1.99 14.86
N SER A 357 -9.05 2.29 14.06
CA SER A 357 -8.00 3.25 14.38
C SER A 357 -8.55 4.68 14.40
N GLU A 358 -7.76 5.60 14.95
CA GLU A 358 -8.05 7.04 14.87
C GLU A 358 -8.12 7.51 13.41
N GLU A 359 -7.32 6.92 12.53
CA GLU A 359 -7.31 7.27 11.11
C GLU A 359 -8.59 6.80 10.42
N LEU A 360 -8.99 5.53 10.59
CA LEU A 360 -10.24 5.02 10.03
C LEU A 360 -11.47 5.76 10.58
N SER A 361 -11.40 6.27 11.81
CA SER A 361 -12.49 7.06 12.40
C SER A 361 -12.73 8.40 11.68
N LYS A 362 -11.80 8.86 10.84
CA LYS A 362 -11.96 10.05 9.98
C LYS A 362 -12.60 9.73 8.63
N SER A 363 -12.59 8.46 8.21
CA SER A 363 -13.10 8.01 6.91
C SER A 363 -14.60 8.21 6.80
N ARG A 364 -15.04 8.84 5.70
CA ARG A 364 -16.46 8.94 5.34
C ARG A 364 -17.01 7.65 4.71
N VAL A 365 -16.17 6.77 4.19
CA VAL A 365 -16.59 5.40 3.85
C VAL A 365 -16.99 4.66 5.13
N TRP A 366 -16.18 4.75 6.18
CA TRP A 366 -16.47 4.13 7.47
C TRP A 366 -17.65 4.79 8.21
N THR A 367 -17.64 6.11 8.34
CA THR A 367 -18.60 6.83 9.20
C THR A 367 -19.91 7.18 8.51
N GLU A 368 -19.90 7.37 7.19
CA GLU A 368 -21.04 7.87 6.43
C GLU A 368 -21.50 6.94 5.29
N ARG A 369 -20.82 5.80 5.08
CA ARG A 369 -21.15 4.81 4.06
C ARG A 369 -21.01 5.31 2.62
N TYR A 370 -20.02 6.17 2.34
CA TYR A 370 -19.60 6.46 0.97
C TYR A 370 -19.00 5.24 0.29
N ALA A 371 -18.97 5.20 -1.04
CA ALA A 371 -18.51 4.01 -1.72
C ALA A 371 -17.01 3.73 -1.48
N GLU A 372 -16.14 4.57 -2.00
CA GLU A 372 -14.73 4.23 -2.18
C GLU A 372 -13.86 5.13 -1.32
N GLU A 373 -12.89 4.54 -0.62
CA GLU A 373 -12.05 5.28 0.30
C GLU A 373 -10.73 5.64 -0.38
N GLY A 374 -10.12 4.71 -1.11
CA GLY A 374 -8.75 4.85 -1.62
C GLY A 374 -8.66 5.04 -3.12
N ASP A 375 -7.79 5.96 -3.55
CA ASP A 375 -7.22 6.02 -4.89
C ASP A 375 -5.81 5.42 -4.85
N SER A 376 -5.61 4.27 -5.52
CA SER A 376 -4.32 3.59 -5.62
C SER A 376 -3.49 4.02 -6.84
N GLY A 377 -3.76 5.20 -7.41
CA GLY A 377 -2.91 5.84 -8.40
C GLY A 377 -1.51 6.14 -7.87
N ILE A 378 -1.42 6.59 -6.62
CA ILE A 378 -0.16 6.68 -5.87
C ILE A 378 -0.34 6.04 -4.51
N VAL A 379 0.63 5.21 -4.09
CA VAL A 379 0.73 4.67 -2.74
C VAL A 379 2.17 4.84 -2.26
N VAL A 380 2.36 5.47 -1.10
CA VAL A 380 3.70 5.72 -0.54
C VAL A 380 3.89 4.89 0.73
N LEU A 381 4.91 4.03 0.76
CA LEU A 381 5.13 3.07 1.85
C LEU A 381 6.60 3.02 2.26
N ASN A 382 6.87 3.12 3.55
CA ASN A 382 8.14 2.75 4.16
C ASN A 382 8.01 1.32 4.69
N LYS A 383 8.34 0.33 3.85
CA LYS A 383 8.29 -1.09 4.24
C LYS A 383 9.52 -1.52 5.08
N GLY A 384 10.45 -0.61 5.36
CA GLY A 384 11.45 -0.78 6.42
C GLY A 384 10.85 -0.72 7.82
N ARG A 385 9.70 -0.05 7.97
CA ARG A 385 8.92 -0.12 9.21
C ARG A 385 8.18 -1.44 9.27
N LEU A 386 8.44 -2.19 10.34
CA LEU A 386 7.91 -3.54 10.49
C LEU A 386 6.37 -3.56 10.46
N ASP A 387 5.71 -2.57 11.05
CA ASP A 387 4.25 -2.47 11.03
C ASP A 387 3.68 -2.23 9.63
N VAL A 388 4.33 -1.39 8.83
CA VAL A 388 3.98 -1.17 7.42
C VAL A 388 4.22 -2.42 6.59
N LEU A 389 5.35 -3.12 6.78
CA LEU A 389 5.63 -4.39 6.11
C LEU A 389 4.57 -5.46 6.40
N MET A 390 4.19 -5.61 7.67
CA MET A 390 3.15 -6.56 8.07
C MET A 390 1.80 -6.24 7.41
N GLY A 391 1.46 -4.95 7.32
CA GLY A 391 0.33 -4.49 6.53
C GLY A 391 0.47 -4.86 5.06
N LEU A 392 1.63 -4.61 4.45
CA LEU A 392 1.92 -4.91 3.04
C LEU A 392 1.84 -6.42 2.72
N LEU A 393 2.24 -7.31 3.63
CA LEU A 393 2.00 -8.75 3.48
C LEU A 393 0.51 -9.09 3.46
N HIS A 394 -0.29 -8.47 4.33
CA HIS A 394 -1.74 -8.61 4.30
C HIS A 394 -2.36 -8.04 3.02
N ILE A 395 -1.85 -6.91 2.52
CA ILE A 395 -2.25 -6.33 1.23
C ILE A 395 -1.94 -7.32 0.10
N GLY A 396 -0.73 -7.90 0.06
CA GLY A 396 -0.35 -8.95 -0.90
C GLY A 396 -1.29 -10.15 -0.85
N TRP A 397 -1.62 -10.64 0.36
CA TRP A 397 -2.56 -11.74 0.55
C TRP A 397 -3.94 -11.47 -0.05
N GLN A 398 -4.50 -10.27 0.19
CA GLN A 398 -5.79 -9.85 -0.37
C GLN A 398 -5.82 -9.87 -1.91
N ASN A 399 -4.65 -9.68 -2.52
CA ASN A 399 -4.45 -9.61 -3.96
C ASN A 399 -3.94 -10.94 -4.57
N THR A 400 -3.81 -12.01 -3.80
CA THR A 400 -3.58 -13.36 -4.34
C THR A 400 -4.79 -13.83 -5.15
N TYR A 401 -4.60 -14.71 -6.14
CA TYR A 401 -5.67 -15.09 -7.09
C TYR A 401 -6.89 -15.67 -6.38
N ALA A 402 -6.66 -16.55 -5.41
CA ALA A 402 -7.73 -17.20 -4.66
C ALA A 402 -8.55 -16.19 -3.82
N VAL A 403 -7.90 -15.23 -3.18
CA VAL A 403 -8.56 -14.26 -2.30
C VAL A 403 -9.26 -13.18 -3.12
N ARG A 404 -8.58 -12.60 -4.12
CA ARG A 404 -9.13 -11.48 -4.90
C ARG A 404 -10.38 -11.86 -5.67
N ASN A 405 -10.41 -13.05 -6.28
CA ASN A 405 -11.55 -13.50 -7.07
C ASN A 405 -12.69 -14.07 -6.21
N SER A 406 -12.38 -14.58 -5.02
CA SER A 406 -13.43 -15.12 -4.13
C SER A 406 -14.16 -14.03 -3.35
N TRP A 407 -13.48 -12.93 -3.02
CA TRP A 407 -14.03 -11.85 -2.21
C TRP A 407 -13.57 -10.45 -2.62
N THR A 408 -12.28 -10.12 -2.50
CA THR A 408 -11.80 -8.72 -2.55
C THR A 408 -12.34 -7.96 -3.76
N TYR A 409 -12.06 -8.41 -4.99
CA TYR A 409 -12.46 -7.72 -6.23
C TYR A 409 -13.94 -7.92 -6.58
N ARG A 410 -14.68 -8.75 -5.82
CA ARG A 410 -16.13 -8.86 -5.96
C ARG A 410 -16.86 -7.73 -5.23
N ILE A 411 -16.26 -7.20 -4.16
CA ILE A 411 -16.85 -6.14 -3.35
C ILE A 411 -16.13 -4.80 -3.56
N THR A 412 -14.88 -4.78 -3.99
CA THR A 412 -14.11 -3.56 -4.26
C THR A 412 -13.74 -3.44 -5.74
N TYR A 413 -13.41 -2.23 -6.17
CA TYR A 413 -12.89 -2.00 -7.51
C TYR A 413 -11.37 -2.19 -7.54
N GLY A 414 -10.92 -3.42 -7.79
CA GLY A 414 -9.50 -3.75 -7.84
C GLY A 414 -8.81 -3.68 -6.47
N ASP A 415 -7.53 -3.30 -6.50
CA ASP A 415 -6.61 -3.32 -5.37
C ASP A 415 -6.79 -2.14 -4.39
N LYS A 416 -7.46 -1.07 -4.79
CA LYS A 416 -7.41 0.23 -4.11
C LYS A 416 -7.79 0.22 -2.62
N GLU A 417 -8.83 -0.52 -2.26
CA GLU A 417 -9.29 -0.63 -0.87
C GLU A 417 -8.38 -1.56 -0.04
N THR A 418 -7.59 -2.41 -0.69
CA THR A 418 -6.78 -3.42 -0.01
C THR A 418 -5.69 -2.81 0.85
N TYR A 419 -5.16 -1.65 0.46
CA TYR A 419 -4.09 -0.94 1.17
C TYR A 419 -4.50 -0.56 2.58
N TRP A 420 -5.56 0.25 2.71
CA TRP A 420 -6.00 0.68 4.04
C TRP A 420 -6.57 -0.49 4.84
N ILE A 421 -7.26 -1.44 4.21
CA ILE A 421 -7.76 -2.64 4.92
C ILE A 421 -6.59 -3.42 5.54
N GLY A 422 -5.54 -3.70 4.77
CA GLY A 422 -4.39 -4.47 5.24
C GLY A 422 -3.62 -3.75 6.34
N LEU A 423 -3.41 -2.44 6.21
CA LEU A 423 -2.77 -1.62 7.24
C LEU A 423 -3.62 -1.58 8.52
N GLU A 424 -4.94 -1.37 8.40
CA GLU A 424 -5.86 -1.27 9.52
C GLU A 424 -5.96 -2.59 10.31
N VAL A 425 -6.26 -3.71 9.65
CA VAL A 425 -6.49 -4.98 10.35
C VAL A 425 -5.23 -5.52 11.01
N THR A 426 -4.04 -5.17 10.50
CA THR A 426 -2.74 -5.53 11.09
C THR A 426 -2.27 -4.53 12.14
N GLY A 427 -2.99 -3.43 12.37
CA GLY A 427 -2.64 -2.41 13.37
C GLY A 427 -1.41 -1.58 12.97
N SER A 428 -1.18 -1.43 11.67
CA SER A 428 -0.15 -0.56 11.11
C SER A 428 -0.55 0.91 11.22
N LYS A 429 0.44 1.80 11.36
CA LYS A 429 0.20 3.24 11.28
C LYS A 429 0.13 3.67 9.82
N TYR A 430 -0.89 4.43 9.47
CA TYR A 430 -1.04 5.04 8.14
C TYR A 430 -1.76 6.38 8.23
N SER A 431 -1.73 7.14 7.13
CA SER A 431 -2.53 8.34 6.95
C SER A 431 -3.08 8.41 5.54
N PHE A 432 -4.29 8.92 5.42
CA PHE A 432 -4.80 9.42 4.16
C PHE A 432 -4.41 10.89 3.95
N SER A 433 -4.35 11.31 2.69
CA SER A 433 -4.33 12.72 2.30
C SER A 433 -5.50 13.45 2.95
N ARG A 434 -5.29 14.70 3.39
CA ARG A 434 -6.30 15.46 4.13
C ARG A 434 -7.63 15.60 3.38
N HIS A 435 -7.55 15.76 2.06
CA HIS A 435 -8.69 16.00 1.20
C HIS A 435 -9.09 14.73 0.47
N TYR A 436 -10.41 14.57 0.27
CA TYR A 436 -10.95 13.61 -0.70
C TYR A 436 -10.57 14.02 -2.12
N GLY A 437 -10.61 13.07 -3.06
CA GLY A 437 -10.22 13.31 -4.44
C GLY A 437 -10.83 14.59 -5.01
N GLY A 438 -9.99 15.43 -5.60
CA GLY A 438 -10.33 16.67 -6.29
C GLY A 438 -10.47 16.50 -7.79
N MET A 439 -10.70 17.62 -8.48
CA MET A 439 -10.81 17.67 -9.94
C MET A 439 -9.83 18.69 -10.50
N VAL A 440 -9.10 18.33 -11.55
CA VAL A 440 -8.40 19.26 -12.44
C VAL A 440 -8.95 19.08 -13.85
N GLY A 441 -9.24 20.17 -14.55
CA GLY A 441 -9.96 20.11 -15.82
C GLY A 441 -10.30 21.46 -16.41
N TRP A 442 -11.38 21.47 -17.21
CA TRP A 442 -11.87 22.67 -17.87
C TRP A 442 -13.08 23.22 -17.17
N ARG A 443 -13.13 24.55 -17.08
CA ARG A 443 -14.26 25.26 -16.50
C ARG A 443 -15.41 25.32 -17.51
N PHE A 444 -16.60 24.92 -17.06
CA PHE A 444 -17.84 25.11 -17.81
C PHE A 444 -18.82 25.94 -16.98
N PRO A 445 -19.56 26.88 -17.59
CA PRO A 445 -20.64 27.58 -16.90
C PRO A 445 -21.81 26.63 -16.65
N ILE A 446 -22.47 26.76 -15.49
CA ILE A 446 -23.71 26.03 -15.19
C ILE A 446 -24.87 26.80 -15.84
N ARG A 447 -25.51 26.21 -16.86
CA ARG A 447 -26.63 26.86 -17.57
C ARG A 447 -27.86 26.93 -16.65
N GLY A 448 -28.52 28.10 -16.63
CA GLY A 448 -29.84 28.27 -16.04
C GLY A 448 -29.89 28.63 -14.55
N VAL A 449 -28.75 28.86 -13.90
CA VAL A 449 -28.69 29.28 -12.49
C VAL A 449 -27.97 30.64 -12.40
N GLN A 450 -28.63 31.66 -11.83
CA GLN A 450 -27.99 32.94 -11.46
C GLN A 450 -27.20 32.77 -10.15
N THR A 451 -26.14 31.98 -10.16
CA THR A 451 -25.26 31.79 -9.00
C THR A 451 -23.80 31.85 -9.42
N ASP A 452 -22.93 32.21 -8.47
CA ASP A 452 -21.47 32.12 -8.51
C ASP A 452 -20.92 30.68 -8.66
N MET A 453 -21.80 29.67 -8.62
CA MET A 453 -21.46 28.27 -8.86
C MET A 453 -20.95 28.04 -10.29
N THR A 454 -19.89 27.25 -10.39
CA THR A 454 -19.32 26.80 -11.65
C THR A 454 -18.94 25.32 -11.53
N GLN A 455 -18.59 24.70 -12.65
CA GLN A 455 -18.11 23.32 -12.64
C GLN A 455 -16.76 23.21 -13.34
N VAL A 456 -15.91 22.36 -12.80
CA VAL A 456 -14.68 21.89 -13.47
C VAL A 456 -14.90 20.43 -13.82
N CYS A 457 -14.68 20.08 -15.09
CA CYS A 457 -14.96 18.74 -15.59
C CYS A 457 -13.76 18.13 -16.30
N SER A 458 -13.54 16.84 -16.08
CA SER A 458 -12.52 16.01 -16.73
C SER A 458 -12.80 14.51 -16.51
N PHE A 459 -11.87 13.65 -16.94
CA PHE A 459 -11.87 12.21 -16.67
C PHE A 459 -10.96 11.80 -15.52
N VAL A 460 -10.25 12.76 -14.93
CA VAL A 460 -9.18 12.54 -13.95
C VAL A 460 -9.67 12.74 -12.50
N ILE A 461 -8.84 12.31 -11.57
CA ILE A 461 -8.96 12.57 -10.12
C ILE A 461 -7.67 13.25 -9.66
N ALA A 462 -7.78 14.39 -8.99
CA ALA A 462 -6.65 15.22 -8.60
C ALA A 462 -6.44 15.22 -7.08
N HIS A 463 -5.20 15.42 -6.66
CA HIS A 463 -4.80 15.39 -5.25
C HIS A 463 -3.86 16.56 -4.94
N VAL A 464 -3.93 17.02 -3.70
CA VAL A 464 -3.14 18.15 -3.18
C VAL A 464 -2.16 17.69 -2.10
N ASP A 465 -1.13 18.49 -1.85
CA ASP A 465 -0.22 18.33 -0.72
C ASP A 465 -0.86 18.77 0.61
N GLU A 466 -0.13 18.64 1.73
CA GLU A 466 -0.62 19.01 3.06
C GLU A 466 -0.86 20.51 3.29
N VAL A 467 -0.44 21.38 2.34
CA VAL A 467 -0.66 22.84 2.37
C VAL A 467 -1.58 23.30 1.24
N ASP A 468 -2.32 22.36 0.65
CA ASP A 468 -3.38 22.57 -0.33
C ASP A 468 -2.90 23.10 -1.70
N ASN A 469 -1.66 22.79 -2.13
CA ASN A 469 -1.22 22.97 -3.52
C ASN A 469 -1.45 21.69 -4.34
N LEU A 470 -1.72 21.84 -5.63
CA LEU A 470 -1.91 20.69 -6.53
C LEU A 470 -0.63 19.85 -6.60
N LEU A 471 -0.74 18.55 -6.36
CA LEU A 471 0.41 17.65 -6.24
C LEU A 471 0.49 16.68 -7.41
N TRP A 472 -0.60 15.98 -7.70
CA TRP A 472 -0.68 15.01 -8.80
C TRP A 472 -2.14 14.73 -9.18
N TYR A 473 -2.36 14.08 -10.32
CA TYR A 473 -3.66 13.51 -10.68
C TYR A 473 -3.52 12.17 -11.42
N ASN A 474 -4.55 11.32 -11.33
CA ASN A 474 -4.63 10.05 -12.05
C ASN A 474 -5.50 10.21 -13.31
N GLY A 475 -5.03 9.70 -14.46
CA GLY A 475 -5.84 9.56 -15.67
C GLY A 475 -5.16 9.95 -16.98
N GLY A 476 -3.85 10.24 -16.95
CA GLY A 476 -3.01 10.54 -18.10
C GLY A 476 -3.11 11.97 -18.62
N LEU A 477 -2.19 12.34 -19.52
CA LEU A 477 -2.10 13.68 -20.12
C LEU A 477 -3.11 13.93 -21.24
N LEU A 478 -3.74 12.87 -21.75
CA LEU A 478 -4.76 12.97 -22.78
C LEU A 478 -6.04 13.58 -22.22
N LYS A 479 -6.65 14.50 -22.98
CA LYS A 479 -7.92 15.11 -22.62
C LYS A 479 -9.03 14.07 -22.44
N ASN A 480 -9.03 13.02 -23.26
CA ASN A 480 -9.95 11.91 -23.16
C ASN A 480 -9.29 10.60 -23.62
N LYS A 481 -8.55 9.93 -22.73
CA LYS A 481 -7.87 8.66 -23.03
C LYS A 481 -8.76 7.55 -23.59
N MET A 482 -10.08 7.61 -23.37
CA MET A 482 -11.04 6.60 -23.84
C MET A 482 -11.72 6.93 -25.16
N GLY A 483 -11.81 8.21 -25.50
CA GLY A 483 -12.54 8.70 -26.68
C GLY A 483 -11.64 9.25 -27.77
N ASN A 484 -10.43 9.71 -27.42
CA ASN A 484 -9.46 10.25 -28.35
C ASN A 484 -8.04 9.97 -27.85
N ALA A 485 -7.35 9.06 -28.52
CA ALA A 485 -6.00 8.63 -28.13
C ALA A 485 -4.90 9.65 -28.45
N THR A 486 -5.19 10.76 -29.14
CA THR A 486 -4.14 11.68 -29.64
C THR A 486 -4.34 13.14 -29.21
N GLU A 487 -5.47 13.48 -28.61
CA GLU A 487 -5.76 14.86 -28.16
C GLU A 487 -5.22 15.11 -26.75
N PHE A 488 -4.20 15.94 -26.70
CA PHE A 488 -3.67 16.53 -25.47
C PHE A 488 -4.22 17.94 -25.31
N GLU A 489 -4.55 18.32 -24.07
CA GLU A 489 -4.91 19.69 -23.76
C GLU A 489 -4.57 19.98 -22.30
N VAL A 490 -3.97 21.15 -22.05
CA VAL A 490 -3.68 21.59 -20.69
C VAL A 490 -4.99 21.98 -20.01
N PRO A 491 -5.36 21.37 -18.86
CA PRO A 491 -6.50 21.82 -18.08
C PRO A 491 -6.30 23.27 -17.62
N THR A 492 -7.39 23.95 -17.24
CA THR A 492 -7.33 25.38 -16.91
C THR A 492 -7.59 25.67 -15.45
N HIS A 493 -8.35 24.80 -14.78
CA HIS A 493 -8.83 25.03 -13.42
C HIS A 493 -8.84 23.74 -12.61
N TRP A 494 -8.93 23.88 -11.29
CA TRP A 494 -9.09 22.76 -10.38
C TRP A 494 -9.92 23.12 -9.15
N MET A 495 -10.41 22.09 -8.46
CA MET A 495 -11.27 22.16 -7.27
C MET A 495 -11.00 21.00 -6.32
N ILE A 496 -11.14 21.26 -5.02
CA ILE A 496 -11.17 20.27 -3.92
C ILE A 496 -12.31 20.63 -2.97
N ASP A 497 -12.77 19.67 -2.17
CA ASP A 497 -13.83 19.86 -1.16
C ASP A 497 -15.16 20.42 -1.70
N GLN A 498 -15.48 20.14 -2.97
CA GLN A 498 -16.75 20.51 -3.59
C GLN A 498 -17.52 19.24 -4.02
N GLN A 499 -18.73 19.42 -4.55
CA GLN A 499 -19.61 18.29 -4.83
C GLN A 499 -19.19 17.56 -6.11
N TRP A 500 -18.95 16.24 -6.00
CA TRP A 500 -18.75 15.38 -7.16
C TRP A 500 -20.05 15.08 -7.90
N VAL A 501 -20.01 15.18 -9.22
CA VAL A 501 -21.06 14.77 -10.15
C VAL A 501 -20.45 13.81 -11.17
N LYS A 502 -20.84 12.54 -11.09
CA LYS A 502 -20.34 11.51 -12.02
C LYS A 502 -20.98 11.65 -13.40
N GLY A 503 -20.17 11.59 -14.45
CA GLY A 503 -20.67 11.47 -15.83
C GLY A 503 -21.54 10.21 -16.02
N ALA A 504 -22.60 10.32 -16.82
CA ALA A 504 -23.62 9.28 -16.96
C ALA A 504 -23.08 7.98 -17.57
N LYS A 505 -22.18 8.09 -18.56
CA LYS A 505 -21.49 6.97 -19.19
C LYS A 505 -19.99 7.06 -18.92
N LYS A 506 -19.27 5.95 -19.12
CA LYS A 506 -17.81 5.89 -18.96
C LYS A 506 -17.05 6.91 -19.84
N LYS A 507 -17.63 7.25 -21.00
CA LYS A 507 -17.11 8.24 -21.96
C LYS A 507 -17.50 9.70 -21.65
N ASP A 508 -18.31 9.93 -20.63
CA ASP A 508 -18.75 11.27 -20.25
C ASP A 508 -17.86 11.78 -19.11
N MET A 509 -17.44 13.04 -19.20
CA MET A 509 -16.66 13.69 -18.14
C MET A 509 -17.43 13.67 -16.82
N SER A 510 -16.69 13.53 -15.73
CA SER A 510 -17.21 13.81 -14.40
C SER A 510 -16.85 15.24 -14.04
N CYS A 511 -17.62 15.84 -13.15
CA CYS A 511 -17.43 17.21 -12.76
C CYS A 511 -17.35 17.33 -11.25
N MET A 512 -16.65 18.37 -10.80
CA MET A 512 -16.79 18.91 -9.47
C MET A 512 -17.52 20.24 -9.57
N VAL A 513 -18.58 20.41 -8.78
CA VAL A 513 -19.52 21.54 -8.85
C VAL A 513 -19.51 22.27 -7.52
N GLY A 514 -19.35 23.58 -7.56
CA GLY A 514 -19.38 24.39 -6.35
C GLY A 514 -18.76 25.77 -6.53
N THR A 515 -18.34 26.35 -5.42
CA THR A 515 -17.64 27.64 -5.34
C THR A 515 -16.13 27.41 -5.16
N ASN A 516 -15.33 28.47 -5.11
CA ASN A 516 -13.86 28.38 -4.87
C ASN A 516 -13.06 27.64 -5.95
N VAL A 517 -13.42 27.84 -7.22
CA VAL A 517 -12.60 27.35 -8.33
C VAL A 517 -11.29 28.09 -8.39
N ARG A 518 -10.19 27.33 -8.50
CA ARG A 518 -8.85 27.85 -8.65
C ARG A 518 -8.43 27.72 -10.10
N GLU A 519 -7.92 28.80 -10.68
CA GLU A 519 -7.23 28.72 -11.96
C GLU A 519 -5.85 28.11 -11.72
N LEU A 520 -5.36 27.30 -12.67
CA LEU A 520 -3.98 26.86 -12.62
C LEU A 520 -3.03 28.05 -12.74
N LEU A 521 -2.01 28.04 -11.90
CA LEU A 521 -0.93 29.02 -11.90
C LEU A 521 -0.07 28.82 -13.16
N ASP A 522 0.63 29.87 -13.59
CA ASP A 522 1.43 29.81 -14.81
C ASP A 522 2.52 28.74 -14.76
N HIS A 523 3.10 28.50 -13.58
CA HIS A 523 4.08 27.44 -13.41
C HIS A 523 3.46 26.04 -13.50
N GLU A 524 2.23 25.84 -12.99
CA GLU A 524 1.48 24.58 -13.11
C GLU A 524 1.13 24.29 -14.58
N LYS A 525 0.65 25.31 -15.30
CA LYS A 525 0.38 25.24 -16.75
C LYS A 525 1.66 24.89 -17.53
N ASN A 526 2.79 25.49 -17.17
CA ASN A 526 4.08 25.23 -17.79
C ASN A 526 4.60 23.81 -17.53
N ILE A 527 4.42 23.27 -16.32
CA ILE A 527 4.76 21.87 -16.01
C ILE A 527 3.95 20.92 -16.90
N LEU A 528 2.63 21.13 -16.97
CA LEU A 528 1.77 20.31 -17.82
C LEU A 528 2.06 20.45 -19.31
N GLY A 529 2.32 21.67 -19.78
CA GLY A 529 2.73 21.91 -21.16
C GLY A 529 3.98 21.12 -21.52
N LYS A 530 5.02 21.18 -20.68
CA LYS A 530 6.26 20.41 -20.89
C LYS A 530 6.05 18.90 -20.79
N SER A 531 5.19 18.43 -19.90
CA SER A 531 4.85 17.00 -19.81
C SER A 531 4.11 16.53 -21.06
N ILE A 532 3.20 17.34 -21.62
CA ILE A 532 2.53 17.06 -22.90
C ILE A 532 3.53 17.06 -24.04
N GLU A 533 4.41 18.05 -24.14
CA GLU A 533 5.46 18.11 -25.17
C GLU A 533 6.37 16.86 -25.12
N ALA A 534 6.79 16.45 -23.91
CA ALA A 534 7.58 15.24 -23.72
C ALA A 534 6.82 13.97 -24.12
N ALA A 535 5.52 13.87 -23.79
CA ALA A 535 4.68 12.75 -24.19
C ALA A 535 4.48 12.68 -25.71
N GLN A 536 4.27 13.82 -26.36
CA GLN A 536 4.14 13.91 -27.82
C GLN A 536 5.44 13.54 -28.55
N ASP A 537 6.58 14.02 -28.05
CA ASP A 537 7.89 13.66 -28.58
C ASP A 537 8.14 12.15 -28.49
N VAL A 538 7.80 11.54 -27.36
CA VAL A 538 7.94 10.10 -27.15
C VAL A 538 6.95 9.30 -28.00
N ASP A 539 5.69 9.76 -28.14
CA ASP A 539 4.72 9.13 -29.04
C ASP A 539 5.21 9.09 -30.49
N VAL A 540 5.81 10.18 -30.97
CA VAL A 540 6.32 10.28 -32.35
C VAL A 540 7.62 9.52 -32.55
N SER A 541 8.58 9.67 -31.63
CA SER A 541 9.92 9.08 -31.78
C SER A 541 9.94 7.57 -31.60
N LEU A 542 9.01 7.02 -30.81
CA LEU A 542 8.92 5.58 -30.52
C LEU A 542 7.71 4.92 -31.18
N GLU A 543 7.03 5.61 -32.11
CA GLU A 543 5.90 5.09 -32.90
C GLU A 543 4.77 4.49 -32.03
N LEU A 544 4.42 5.14 -30.92
CA LEU A 544 3.42 4.63 -29.95
C LEU A 544 1.96 4.93 -30.35
N VAL A 545 1.74 5.66 -31.44
CA VAL A 545 0.44 6.15 -31.92
C VAL A 545 0.28 5.96 -33.41
#